data_AF-A0A2U3CH25-F1
#
_entry.id   AF-A0A2U3CH25-F1
#
_cell.length_a   1.000
_cell.length_b   1.000
_cell.length_c   1.000
_cell.angle_alpha   90.00
_cell.angle_beta   90.00
_cell.angle_gamma   90.00
#
_symmetry.space_group_name_H-M   'P 1'
#
loop_
_entity.id
_entity.type
_entity.pdbx_description
1 polymer ?
#
loop_
_entity_poly.entity_id
_entity_poly.type
_entity_poly.pdbx_seq_one_letter_code
_entity_poly.pdbx_strand_id
1 'polypeptide(L)' 'MQLITNTDVKFVKLISFKAPKSFLEDLDELVRGGVYSSRSEAIRMAIRDLLKHELEWRDGKPPSSLKKDDSINVR' A
#
# COMPACT_ATOMS: atom_id res chain seq x y z
N MET A 1 7.27 5.16 38.46
CA MET A 1 6.56 5.96 37.44
C MET A 1 7.53 6.21 36.29
N GLN A 2 7.63 5.27 35.34
CA GLN A 2 8.38 5.49 34.10
C GLN A 2 7.36 5.74 33.00
N LEU A 3 7.34 6.98 32.52
CA LEU A 3 6.65 7.36 31.30
C LEU A 3 7.38 6.69 30.14
N ILE A 4 6.82 5.61 29.63
CA ILE A 4 7.20 5.09 28.33
C ILE A 4 6.51 6.00 27.31
N THR A 5 7.15 7.10 26.93
CA THR A 5 6.78 7.79 25.69
C THR A 5 7.34 6.98 24.53
N ASN A 6 6.76 5.80 24.32
CA ASN A 6 6.93 5.07 23.08
C ASN A 6 6.21 5.91 22.03
N THR A 7 6.98 6.80 21.43
CA THR A 7 6.54 7.57 20.28
C THR A 7 6.42 6.56 19.16
N ASP A 8 5.22 6.00 18.99
CA ASP A 8 4.83 5.01 18.00
C ASP A 8 4.98 5.62 16.60
N VAL A 9 6.23 5.69 16.13
CA VAL A 9 6.54 5.90 14.73
C VAL A 9 6.03 4.66 13.99
N LYS A 10 4.81 4.75 13.45
CA LYS A 10 4.15 3.74 12.58
C LYS A 10 5.18 2.83 11.89
N PHE A 11 5.39 1.64 12.45
CA PHE A 11 6.61 0.87 12.23
C PHE A 11 6.72 0.28 10.82
N VAL A 12 7.67 0.77 10.02
CA VAL A 12 8.12 0.09 8.80
C VAL A 12 9.14 -0.99 9.20
N LYS A 13 8.94 -2.23 8.78
CA LYS A 13 9.89 -3.34 9.02
C LYS A 13 10.60 -3.72 7.73
N LEU A 14 11.90 -3.98 7.80
CA LEU A 14 12.67 -4.54 6.68
C LEU A 14 12.35 -6.02 6.51
N ILE A 15 12.04 -6.42 5.28
CA ILE A 15 11.80 -7.81 4.91
C ILE A 15 12.69 -8.17 3.72
N SER A 16 13.11 -9.43 3.64
CA SER A 16 13.85 -9.97 2.49
C SER A 16 13.05 -11.12 1.88
N PHE A 17 12.92 -11.13 0.57
CA PHE A 17 12.22 -12.18 -0.18
C PHE A 17 12.92 -12.40 -1.53
N LYS A 18 12.67 -13.57 -2.13
CA LYS A 18 13.14 -13.89 -3.48
C LYS A 18 12.04 -13.57 -4.49
N ALA A 19 12.42 -13.00 -5.63
CA ALA A 19 11.52 -12.74 -6.75
C ALA A 19 12.21 -13.12 -8.07
N PRO A 20 11.44 -13.46 -9.13
CA PRO A 20 11.97 -13.52 -10.48
C PRO A 20 12.66 -12.22 -10.88
N LYS A 21 13.76 -12.31 -11.63
CA LYS A 21 14.54 -11.14 -12.05
C LYS A 21 13.72 -10.16 -12.89
N SER A 22 12.86 -10.68 -13.76
CA SER A 22 11.97 -9.88 -14.61
C SER A 22 11.10 -8.93 -13.79
N PHE A 23 10.55 -9.36 -12.65
CA PHE A 23 9.73 -8.48 -11.81
C PHE A 23 10.52 -7.31 -11.23
N LEU A 24 11.81 -7.52 -10.92
CA LEU A 24 12.68 -6.45 -10.44
C LEU A 24 13.01 -5.46 -11.56
N GLU A 25 13.18 -5.94 -12.79
CA GLU A 25 13.43 -5.12 -13.98
C GLU A 25 12.21 -4.24 -14.31
N ASP A 26 11.00 -4.81 -14.29
CA ASP A 26 9.75 -4.08 -14.49
C ASP A 26 9.54 -3.02 -13.39
N LEU A 27 9.84 -3.36 -12.13
CA LEU A 27 9.79 -2.40 -11.02
C LEU A 27 10.82 -1.27 -11.19
N ASP A 28 12.02 -1.57 -11.67
CA ASP A 28 13.04 -0.56 -11.95
C ASP A 28 12.60 0.38 -13.09
N GLU A 29 11.88 -0.11 -14.10
CA GLU A 29 11.26 0.72 -15.14
C GLU A 29 10.24 1.70 -14.58
N LEU A 30 9.36 1.23 -13.70
CA LEU A 30 8.36 2.08 -13.04
C LEU A 30 9.01 3.19 -12.19
N VAL A 31 10.12 2.88 -11.53
CA VAL A 31 10.88 3.86 -10.75
C VAL A 31 11.61 4.85 -11.66
N ARG A 32 12.26 4.37 -12.73
CA ARG A 32 12.92 5.24 -13.73
C ARG A 32 11.93 6.18 -14.41
N GLY A 33 10.71 5.72 -14.66
CA GLY A 33 9.62 6.52 -15.21
C GLY A 33 9.00 7.52 -14.22
N GLY A 34 9.44 7.51 -12.95
CA GLY A 34 8.92 8.42 -11.91
C GLY A 34 7.53 8.06 -11.40
N VAL A 35 7.00 6.88 -11.74
CA VAL A 35 5.68 6.41 -11.26
C VAL A 35 5.72 6.12 -9.76
N TYR A 36 6.85 5.58 -9.29
CA TYR A 36 7.12 5.35 -7.87
C TYR A 36 8.50 5.90 -7.50
N SER A 37 8.64 6.39 -6.27
CA SER A 37 9.92 6.88 -5.73
C SER A 37 10.94 5.77 -5.50
N SER A 38 10.47 4.53 -5.30
CA SER A 38 11.32 3.38 -5.04
C SER A 38 10.57 2.06 -5.29
N ARG A 39 11.33 0.98 -5.51
CA ARG A 39 10.76 -0.38 -5.57
C ARG A 39 9.99 -0.73 -4.30
N SER A 40 10.49 -0.31 -3.14
CA SER A 40 9.82 -0.57 -1.86
C SER A 40 8.47 0.13 -1.76
N GLU A 41 8.31 1.31 -2.35
CA GLU A 41 7.01 1.97 -2.44
C GLU A 41 6.06 1.20 -3.34
N ALA A 42 6.49 0.86 -4.56
CA ALA A 42 5.69 0.09 -5.51
C ALA A 42 5.20 -1.23 -4.90
N ILE A 43 6.11 -1.98 -4.25
CA ILE A 43 5.79 -3.25 -3.57
C ILE A 43 4.81 -3.02 -2.42
N ARG A 44 5.01 -1.98 -1.59
CA ARG A 44 4.08 -1.67 -0.49
C ARG A 44 2.69 -1.29 -1.01
N MET A 45 2.58 -0.59 -2.13
CA MET A 45 1.30 -0.28 -2.77
C MET A 45 0.62 -1.55 -3.27
N ALA A 46 1.32 -2.39 -4.02
CA ALA A 46 0.78 -3.67 -4.51
C ALA A 46 0.28 -4.56 -3.36
N ILE A 47 1.06 -4.69 -2.28
CA ILE A 47 0.66 -5.47 -1.10
C ILE A 47 -0.57 -4.85 -0.42
N ARG A 48 -0.62 -3.51 -0.28
CA ARG A 48 -1.78 -2.83 0.32
C ARG A 48 -3.05 -3.08 -0.49
N ASP A 49 -2.97 -2.93 -1.80
CA ASP A 49 -4.12 -3.08 -2.69
C ASP A 49 -4.61 -4.52 -2.70
N LEU A 50 -3.67 -5.49 -2.73
CA LEU A 50 -3.97 -6.90 -2.56
C LEU A 50 -4.68 -7.18 -1.22
N LEU A 51 -4.11 -6.72 -0.10
CA LEU A 51 -4.70 -6.96 1.23
C LEU A 51 -6.06 -6.29 1.39
N LYS A 52 -6.23 -5.09 0.85
CA LYS A 52 -7.50 -4.38 0.86
C LYS A 52 -8.55 -5.19 0.10
N HIS A 53 -8.20 -5.68 -1.09
CA HIS A 53 -9.07 -6.53 -1.87
C HIS A 53 -9.43 -7.82 -1.11
N GLU A 54 -8.46 -8.61 -0.68
CA GLU A 54 -8.73 -9.93 -0.09
C GLU A 54 -9.41 -9.86 1.29
N LEU A 55 -9.07 -8.87 2.12
CA LEU A 55 -9.61 -8.76 3.48
C LEU A 55 -10.98 -8.07 3.54
N GLU A 56 -11.23 -7.04 2.73
CA GLU A 56 -12.56 -6.41 2.68
C GLU A 56 -13.62 -7.44 2.22
N TRP A 57 -13.27 -8.32 1.28
CA TRP A 57 -14.12 -9.43 0.85
C TRP A 57 -14.37 -10.46 1.97
N ARG A 58 -13.37 -10.75 2.80
CA ARG A 58 -13.50 -11.72 3.89
C ARG A 58 -14.46 -11.26 4.99
N ASP A 59 -14.49 -9.96 5.26
CA ASP A 59 -15.34 -9.38 6.31
C ASP A 59 -16.76 -9.02 5.80
N GLY A 60 -17.11 -9.40 4.57
CA GLY A 60 -18.41 -9.11 3.95
C GLY A 60 -18.66 -7.62 3.72
N LYS A 61 -17.61 -6.78 3.79
CA LYS A 61 -17.72 -5.34 3.63
C LYS A 61 -17.48 -5.02 2.16
N PRO A 62 -18.41 -4.33 1.47
CA PRO A 62 -18.16 -3.91 0.10
C PRO A 62 -16.89 -3.06 0.04
N PRO A 63 -16.09 -3.19 -1.04
CA PRO A 63 -14.82 -2.50 -1.14
C PRO A 63 -15.01 -1.01 -0.88
N SER A 64 -14.24 -0.48 0.07
CA SER A 64 -14.46 0.87 0.61
C SER A 64 -14.28 1.98 -0.44
N SER A 65 -13.77 1.64 -1.63
CA SER A 65 -13.67 2.46 -2.83
C SER A 65 -15.01 2.74 -3.53
N LEU A 66 -16.13 2.10 -3.15
CA LEU A 66 -17.46 2.44 -3.65
C LEU A 66 -18.10 3.66 -2.96
N LYS A 67 -17.36 4.38 -2.10
CA LYS A 67 -17.72 5.76 -1.77
C LYS A 67 -17.39 6.65 -2.98
N LYS A 68 -18.23 6.55 -4.01
CA LYS A 68 -18.41 7.60 -4.99
C LYS A 68 -18.64 8.86 -4.18
N ASP A 69 -17.83 9.87 -4.42
CA ASP A 69 -18.02 11.21 -3.95
C ASP A 69 -19.43 11.68 -4.29
N ASP A 70 -20.40 11.44 -3.41
CA ASP A 70 -21.71 12.10 -3.41
C ASP A 70 -21.56 13.58 -2.99
N SER A 71 -20.47 14.20 -3.40
CA SER A 71 -20.19 15.64 -3.36
C SER A 71 -20.18 16.21 -4.77
N ILE A 72 -20.98 15.68 -5.70
CA ILE A 72 -21.54 16.54 -6.75
C ILE A 72 -22.69 17.30 -6.09
N ASN A 73 -22.34 18.41 -5.45
CA ASN A 73 -23.29 19.41 -5.02
C ASN A 73 -23.97 19.97 -6.26
N VAL A 74 -25.10 19.38 -6.63
CA VAL A 74 -26.05 19.98 -7.58
C VAL A 74 -26.56 21.26 -6.91
N ARG A 75 -25.94 22.37 -7.28
CA ARG A 75 -26.54 23.69 -7.19
C ARG A 75 -27.05 24.07 -8.56
#